data_AF-A0A257LSA9-F1
#
_entry.id   AF-A0A257LSA9-F1
#
_cell.length_a   1.000
_cell.length_b   1.000
_cell.length_c   1.000
_cell.angle_alpha   90.00
_cell.angle_beta   90.00
_cell.angle_gamma   90.00
#
_symmetry.space_group_name_H-M   'P 1'
#
loop_
_entity.id
_entity.type
_entity.pdbx_description
1 polymer ?
#
loop_
_entity_poly.entity_id
_entity_poly.type
_entity_poly.pdbx_seq_one_letter_code
_entity_poly.pdbx_strand_id
1 'polypeptide(L)' 'RNNTVPGTNNDWSDESAEAITRTAAAVGAFPLPAASKDAALILSLEPGAYVAQVTSPEVGDSGQALIEVYMLP' A
#
# COMPACT_ATOMS: atom_id res chain seq x y z
N ARG A 1 9.09 5.67 -21.87
CA ARG A 1 8.24 4.52 -21.46
C ARG A 1 7.16 5.11 -20.58
N ASN A 2 5.88 5.04 -20.95
CA ASN A 2 4.80 5.53 -20.10
C ASN A 2 4.73 4.64 -18.86
N ASN A 3 5.11 5.20 -17.71
CA ASN A 3 4.98 4.52 -16.42
C ASN A 3 3.60 4.88 -15.86
N THR A 4 2.60 4.06 -16.18
CA THR A 4 1.28 4.22 -15.57
C THR A 4 1.35 3.73 -14.14
N VAL A 5 1.06 4.60 -13.17
CA VAL A 5 0.97 4.24 -11.75
C VAL A 5 -0.50 3.85 -11.47
N PRO A 6 -0.81 2.56 -11.24
CA PRO A 6 -2.18 2.10 -11.05
C PRO A 6 -2.78 2.56 -9.71
N GLY A 7 -1.95 2.91 -8.74
CA GLY A 7 -2.36 3.47 -7.46
C GLY A 7 -1.17 3.95 -6.63
N THR A 8 -1.41 4.89 -5.74
CA THR A 8 -0.45 5.41 -4.77
C THR A 8 -1.19 5.74 -3.48
N ASN A 9 -0.56 5.55 -2.34
CA ASN A 9 -1.08 5.98 -1.04
C ASN A 9 0.10 6.41 -0.18
N ASN A 10 -0.12 7.48 0.58
CA ASN A 10 0.74 7.95 1.64
C ASN A 10 -0.23 8.29 2.77
N ASP A 11 -0.14 7.56 3.88
CA ASP A 11 -1.11 7.51 4.98
C ASP A 11 -2.39 6.73 4.63
N TRP A 12 -2.50 5.51 5.16
CA TRP A 12 -3.59 4.57 4.88
C TRP A 12 -4.94 5.01 5.46
N SER A 13 -4.93 5.88 6.49
CA SER A 13 -6.11 6.22 7.27
C SER A 13 -7.06 7.23 6.62
N ASP A 14 -6.67 7.87 5.53
CA ASP A 14 -7.35 9.09 5.06
C ASP A 14 -8.63 8.82 4.27
N GLU A 15 -8.61 7.87 3.32
CA GLU A 15 -9.77 7.64 2.43
C GLU A 15 -10.24 6.19 2.37
N SER A 16 -9.48 5.22 2.90
CA SER A 16 -9.77 3.79 2.74
C SER A 16 -9.58 2.95 4.00
N ALA A 17 -9.51 3.59 5.17
CA ALA A 17 -9.20 2.93 6.44
C ALA A 17 -10.12 1.73 6.73
N GLU A 18 -11.43 1.87 6.55
CA GLU A 18 -12.38 0.77 6.84
C GLU A 18 -12.20 -0.41 5.88
N ALA A 19 -12.07 -0.13 4.58
CA ALA A 19 -11.87 -1.16 3.57
C ALA A 19 -10.53 -1.90 3.77
N ILE A 20 -9.46 -1.16 4.03
CA ILE A 20 -8.13 -1.71 4.31
C ILE A 20 -8.16 -2.57 5.57
N THR A 21 -8.79 -2.10 6.66
CA THR A 21 -8.92 -2.87 7.91
C THR A 21 -9.64 -4.20 7.69
N ARG A 22 -10.76 -4.17 6.96
CA ARG A 22 -11.55 -5.36 6.65
C ARG A 22 -10.78 -6.34 5.78
N THR A 23 -10.13 -5.85 4.73
CA THR A 23 -9.34 -6.68 3.80
C THR A 23 -8.12 -7.27 4.48
N ALA A 24 -7.40 -6.49 5.29
CA ALA A 24 -6.26 -6.97 6.08
C ALA A 24 -6.65 -8.14 6.98
N ALA A 25 -7.78 -8.02 7.69
CA ALA A 25 -8.31 -9.10 8.51
C ALA A 25 -8.68 -10.35 7.67
N ALA A 26 -9.23 -10.18 6.47
CA ALA A 26 -9.62 -11.28 5.59
C ALA A 26 -8.42 -12.08 5.05
N VAL A 27 -7.27 -11.43 4.84
CA VAL A 27 -6.04 -12.07 4.33
C VAL A 27 -5.02 -12.40 5.41
N GLY A 28 -5.34 -12.14 6.68
CA GLY A 28 -4.44 -12.40 7.81
C GLY A 28 -3.26 -11.44 7.89
N ALA A 29 -3.34 -10.26 7.27
CA ALA A 29 -2.35 -9.20 7.44
C ALA A 29 -2.46 -8.56 8.84
N PHE A 30 -1.36 -7.98 9.30
CA PHE A 30 -1.32 -7.29 10.59
C PHE A 30 -2.22 -6.04 10.56
N PRO A 31 -2.92 -5.70 11.66
CA PRO A 31 -3.69 -4.47 11.72
C PRO A 31 -2.75 -3.26 11.78
N LEU A 32 -2.98 -2.27 10.91
CA LEU A 32 -2.27 -1.01 10.97
C LEU A 32 -2.83 -0.14 12.10
N PRO A 33 -2.00 0.51 12.93
CA PRO A 33 -2.47 1.42 13.96
C PRO A 33 -3.22 2.62 13.36
N ALA A 34 -4.30 3.05 14.01
CA ALA A 34 -5.00 4.26 13.62
C ALA A 34 -4.05 5.48 13.66
N ALA A 35 -4.12 6.34 12.65
CA ALA A 35 -3.25 7.49 12.44
C ALA A 35 -1.74 7.17 12.22
N SER A 36 -1.36 5.91 11.98
CA SER A 36 -0.01 5.61 11.49
C SER A 36 0.21 6.20 10.11
N LYS A 37 1.48 6.46 9.78
CA LYS A 37 1.93 6.96 8.47
C LYS A 37 2.26 5.83 7.49
N ASP A 38 1.78 4.63 7.78
CA ASP A 38 1.94 3.50 6.87
C ASP A 38 1.10 3.73 5.61
N ALA A 39 1.59 3.19 4.49
CA ALA A 39 0.87 3.20 3.22
C ALA A 39 0.23 1.84 2.96
N ALA A 40 -1.03 1.83 2.52
CA ALA A 40 -1.70 0.61 2.09
C ALA A 40 -2.64 0.87 0.92
N LEU A 41 -2.73 -0.11 0.01
CA LEU A 41 -3.54 -0.05 -1.20
C LEU A 41 -4.27 -1.38 -1.39
N ILE A 42 -5.51 -1.30 -1.84
CA ILE A 42 -6.23 -2.44 -2.41
C ILE A 42 -6.31 -2.21 -3.92
N LEU A 43 -5.73 -3.11 -4.69
CA LEU A 43 -5.67 -3.00 -6.16
C LEU A 43 -6.22 -4.27 -6.81
N SER A 44 -6.97 -4.08 -7.89
CA SER A 44 -7.27 -5.13 -8.87
C SER A 44 -6.43 -4.88 -10.11
N LEU A 45 -5.57 -5.83 -10.46
CA LEU A 45 -4.65 -5.72 -11.58
C LEU A 45 -4.96 -6.80 -12.61
N GLU A 46 -4.87 -6.44 -13.88
CA GLU A 46 -4.85 -7.43 -14.96
C GLU A 46 -3.59 -8.33 -14.82
N PRO A 47 -3.61 -9.57 -15.33
CA PRO A 47 -2.45 -10.44 -15.29
C PRO A 47 -1.22 -9.81 -15.95
N GLY A 48 -0.12 -9.72 -15.21
CA GLY A 48 1.12 -9.12 -15.71
C GLY A 48 2.16 -8.93 -14.63
N ALA A 49 3.36 -8.50 -15.04
CA ALA A 49 4.42 -8.12 -14.12
C ALA A 49 4.30 -6.64 -13.75
N TYR A 50 4.34 -6.35 -12.44
CA TYR A 50 4.28 -5.01 -11.89
C TYR A 50 5.46 -4.77 -10.94
N VAL A 51 5.75 -3.49 -10.70
CA VAL A 51 6.79 -3.06 -9.74
C VAL A 51 6.10 -2.25 -8.65
N ALA A 52 6.28 -2.67 -7.40
CA ALA A 52 5.96 -1.85 -6.23
C ALA A 52 7.13 -0.88 -6.00
N GLN A 53 6.83 0.41 -5.89
CA GLN A 53 7.82 1.47 -5.62
C GLN A 53 7.52 2.10 -4.27
N VAL A 54 8.55 2.24 -3.45
CA VAL A 54 8.50 2.99 -2.19
C VAL A 54 9.43 4.19 -2.32
N THR A 55 8.95 5.36 -1.93
CA THR A 55 9.69 6.62 -1.95
C THR A 55 9.65 7.25 -0.57
N SER A 56 10.65 8.08 -0.26
CA SER A 56 10.55 9.00 0.86
C SER A 56 9.55 10.13 0.55
N PRO A 57 8.90 10.73 1.56
CA PRO A 57 8.03 11.88 1.36
C PRO A 57 8.81 13.13 0.90
N GLU A 58 10.07 13.26 1.33
CA GLU A 58 10.96 14.37 0.96
C GLU A 58 12.17 13.90 0.15
N VAL A 59 12.65 14.77 -0.75
CA VAL A 59 13.81 14.50 -1.59
C VAL A 59 15.09 14.53 -0.75
N GLY A 60 15.86 13.44 -0.79
CA GLY A 60 17.12 13.32 -0.05
C GLY A 60 17.00 12.55 1.26
N ASP A 61 15.76 12.29 1.72
CA ASP A 61 15.52 11.40 2.84
C ASP A 61 15.74 9.94 2.46
N SER A 62 16.13 9.15 3.44
CA SER A 62 16.30 7.71 3.30
C SER A 62 15.91 7.00 4.59
N GLY A 63 15.54 5.73 4.46
CA GLY A 63 15.11 4.91 5.57
C GLY A 63 15.00 3.45 5.15
N GLN A 64 14.59 2.63 6.10
CA GLN A 64 14.24 1.24 5.83
C GLN A 64 12.73 1.15 5.62
N ALA A 65 12.33 0.39 4.61
CA ALA A 65 10.93 0.09 4.34
C ALA A 65 10.75 -1.41 4.16
N LEU A 66 9.60 -1.91 4.59
CA LEU A 66 9.13 -3.26 4.32
C LEU A 66 7.90 -3.17 3.40
N ILE A 67 7.83 -4.07 2.43
CA ILE A 67 6.66 -4.22 1.56
C ILE A 67 6.14 -5.63 1.74
N GLU A 68 4.86 -5.74 2.06
CA GLU A 68 4.13 -7.00 2.11
C GLU A 68 3.03 -6.99 1.05
N VAL A 69 2.87 -8.11 0.34
CA VAL A 69 1.86 -8.27 -0.71
C VAL A 69 0.99 -9.46 -0.37
N TYR A 70 -0.31 -9.23 -0.30
CA TYR A 70 -1.32 -10.24 0.02
C TYR A 70 -2.24 -10.41 -1.18
N MET A 71 -2.59 -11.66 -1.47
CA MET A 71 -3.60 -11.98 -2.49
C MET A 71 -4.98 -11.92 -1.83
N LEU A 72 -5.90 -11.18 -2.46
CA LEU A 72 -7.29 -11.14 -2.03
C LEU A 72 -8.06 -12.33 -2.64
N PRO A 73 -9.02 -12.91 -1.89
CA PRO A 73 -9.88 -13.97 -2.40
C PRO A 73 -10.86 -13.51 -3.48
#